data_AF-A0A2A3ZBC5-F1
#
_entry.id   AF-A0A2A3ZBC5-F1
#
_cell.length_a   1.000
_cell.length_b   1.000
_cell.length_c   1.000
_cell.angle_alpha   90.00
_cell.angle_beta   90.00
_cell.angle_gamma   90.00
#
_symmetry.space_group_name_H-M   'P 1'
#
loop_
_entity.id
_entity.type
_entity.pdbx_description
1 polymer ?
#
loop_
_entity_poly.entity_id
_entity_poly.type
_entity_poly.pdbx_seq_one_letter_code
_entity_poly.pdbx_strand_id
1 'polypeptide(L)'
;MNFDYTLDPDNQISYFSMGETDFQNRPVITLHSVSRNDPQVNVDFIEDGKFIGIEILAYEKYFSEDMLHKLTGGTAGNVTLLFLNDRLYFGEAESGSVEKEILLRSTLSDLEACCIFSDQGTLVAVELPEAVHF
;
A
#
# COMPACT_ATOMS: atom_id res chain seq x y z
N MET A 1 -5.03 3.01 12.17
CA MET A 1 -3.81 3.85 12.15
C MET A 1 -4.00 4.95 11.12
N ASN A 2 -3.54 6.17 11.40
CA ASN A 2 -3.71 7.31 10.49
C ASN A 2 -2.53 7.38 9.52
N PHE A 3 -2.84 7.57 8.24
CA PHE A 3 -1.89 7.73 7.15
C PHE A 3 -2.19 9.03 6.44
N ASP A 4 -1.14 9.75 6.07
CA ASP A 4 -1.28 10.82 5.11
C ASP A 4 -1.34 10.22 3.71
N TYR A 5 -2.19 10.76 2.87
CA TYR A 5 -2.28 10.37 1.48
C TYR A 5 -2.07 11.56 0.56
N THR A 6 -1.50 11.28 -0.61
CA THR A 6 -1.50 12.18 -1.76
C THR A 6 -2.00 11.44 -3.00
N LEU A 7 -2.74 12.14 -3.84
CA LEU A 7 -3.22 11.65 -5.13
C LEU A 7 -2.62 12.51 -6.24
N ASP A 8 -2.21 11.85 -7.31
CA ASP A 8 -1.95 12.42 -8.62
C ASP A 8 -3.03 11.90 -9.58
N PRO A 9 -4.14 12.64 -9.77
CA PRO A 9 -5.23 12.19 -10.63
C PRO A 9 -4.83 12.11 -12.11
N ASP A 10 -3.88 12.94 -12.55
CA ASP A 10 -3.45 12.99 -13.96
C ASP A 10 -2.70 11.70 -14.34
N ASN A 11 -1.89 11.18 -13.41
CA ASN A 11 -1.16 9.91 -13.58
C ASN A 11 -1.85 8.71 -12.91
N GLN A 12 -3.00 8.92 -12.26
CA GLN A 12 -3.75 7.93 -11.47
C GLN A 12 -2.88 7.25 -10.41
N ILE A 13 -2.07 8.02 -9.68
CA ILE A 13 -1.19 7.51 -8.62
C ILE A 13 -1.78 7.90 -7.27
N SER A 14 -1.79 6.97 -6.33
CA SER A 14 -2.05 7.24 -4.92
C SER A 14 -0.84 6.84 -4.10
N TYR A 15 -0.52 7.64 -3.09
CA TYR A 15 0.56 7.37 -2.17
C TYR A 15 0.05 7.54 -0.74
N PHE A 16 0.31 6.54 0.11
CA PHE A 16 -0.06 6.52 1.53
C PHE A 16 1.21 6.45 2.35
N SER A 17 1.35 7.29 3.37
CA SER A 17 2.56 7.32 4.19
C SER A 17 2.25 7.63 5.65
N MET A 18 3.18 7.26 6.52
CA MET A 18 3.19 7.74 7.89
C MET A 18 3.85 9.13 7.89
N GLY A 19 3.05 10.19 7.89
CA GLY A 19 3.41 11.61 7.72
C GLY A 19 4.56 12.19 8.55
N GLU A 20 5.13 11.44 9.48
CA GLU A 20 6.22 11.88 10.34
C GLU A 20 7.46 11.02 10.14
N THR A 21 8.14 11.18 9.01
CA THR A 21 9.39 10.46 8.86
C THR A 21 10.46 11.26 8.13
N ASP A 22 11.43 11.73 8.91
CA ASP A 22 12.65 12.40 8.48
C ASP A 22 13.61 11.38 7.81
N PHE A 23 13.16 10.80 6.69
CA PHE A 23 13.88 9.77 5.93
C PHE A 23 14.71 10.32 4.79
N GLN A 24 14.79 11.66 4.64
CA GLN A 24 15.35 12.33 3.46
C GLN A 24 16.82 11.98 3.15
N ASN A 25 17.52 11.23 4.00
CA ASN A 25 18.89 10.77 3.78
C ASN A 25 19.11 9.27 4.08
N ARG A 26 18.04 8.48 4.21
CA ARG A 26 18.16 7.05 4.51
C ARG A 26 17.96 6.23 3.22
N PRO A 27 18.75 5.17 2.98
CA PRO A 27 18.48 4.25 1.89
C PRO A 27 17.07 3.68 2.00
N VAL A 28 16.32 3.76 0.91
CA VAL A 28 14.97 3.20 0.78
C VAL A 28 15.07 1.87 0.04
N ILE A 29 14.42 0.85 0.61
CA ILE A 29 14.15 -0.43 -0.01
C ILE A 29 12.71 -0.40 -0.50
N THR A 30 12.54 -0.41 -1.82
CA THR A 30 11.22 -0.49 -2.46
C THR A 30 10.94 -1.93 -2.88
N LEU A 31 9.86 -2.50 -2.35
CA LEU A 31 9.28 -3.75 -2.84
C LEU A 31 8.28 -3.41 -3.95
N HIS A 32 8.38 -4.08 -5.09
CA HIS A 32 7.53 -3.83 -6.25
C HIS A 32 6.97 -5.12 -6.83
N SER A 33 5.91 -5.00 -7.61
CA SER A 33 5.29 -6.11 -8.32
C SER A 33 6.27 -6.81 -9.26
N VAL A 34 6.39 -8.13 -9.14
CA VAL A 34 7.35 -8.93 -9.93
C VAL A 34 6.96 -9.02 -11.41
N SER A 35 5.65 -9.12 -11.69
CA SER A 35 5.13 -9.20 -13.06
C SER A 35 4.67 -7.83 -13.56
N ARG A 36 4.98 -7.53 -14.82
CA ARG A 36 4.47 -6.34 -15.52
C ARG A 36 2.95 -6.35 -15.74
N ASN A 37 2.34 -7.54 -15.71
CA ASN A 37 0.90 -7.69 -15.91
C ASN A 37 0.12 -7.63 -14.59
N ASP A 38 0.80 -7.62 -13.45
CA ASP A 38 0.14 -7.44 -12.16
C ASP A 38 -0.15 -5.95 -11.90
N PRO A 39 -1.15 -5.63 -11.07
CA PRO A 39 -1.27 -4.33 -10.42
C PRO A 39 0.09 -3.81 -9.96
N GLN A 40 0.41 -2.57 -10.31
CA GLN A 40 1.69 -1.96 -9.95
C GLN A 40 1.52 -1.28 -8.59
N VAL A 41 2.05 -1.94 -7.56
CA VAL A 41 2.04 -1.47 -6.18
C VAL A 41 3.48 -1.50 -5.68
N ASN A 42 3.90 -0.41 -5.04
CA ASN A 42 5.19 -0.30 -4.39
C ASN A 42 5.00 -0.16 -2.88
N VAL A 43 5.84 -0.81 -2.11
CA VAL A 43 5.89 -0.67 -0.65
C VAL A 43 7.31 -0.29 -0.26
N ASP A 44 7.43 0.86 0.40
CA ASP A 44 8.70 1.46 0.74
C ASP A 44 9.03 1.25 2.21
N PHE A 45 10.26 0.80 2.46
CA PHE A 45 10.86 0.65 3.78
C PHE A 45 12.20 1.39 3.82
N ILE A 46 12.61 1.85 4.99
CA ILE A 46 14.03 2.17 5.20
C ILE A 46 14.80 0.91 5.61
N GLU A 47 16.12 0.92 5.44
CA GLU A 47 17.00 -0.25 5.65
C GLU A 47 16.90 -0.91 7.05
N ASP A 48 16.43 -0.19 8.07
CA ASP A 48 16.20 -0.74 9.43
C ASP A 48 14.83 -1.46 9.58
N GLY A 49 14.09 -1.64 8.49
CA GLY A 49 12.81 -2.34 8.44
C GLY A 49 11.60 -1.46 8.73
N LYS A 50 11.78 -0.16 9.00
CA LYS A 50 10.63 0.73 9.25
C LYS A 50 9.88 1.04 7.96
N PHE A 51 8.56 0.90 8.03
CA PHE A 51 7.63 1.23 6.94
C PHE A 51 7.62 2.74 6.66
N ILE A 52 7.62 3.09 5.37
CA ILE A 52 7.52 4.47 4.88
C ILE A 52 6.13 4.73 4.30
N GLY A 53 5.76 3.92 3.31
CA GLY A 53 4.58 4.18 2.52
C GLY A 53 4.27 3.12 1.48
N ILE A 54 3.13 3.31 0.82
CA ILE A 54 2.63 2.46 -0.25
C ILE A 54 2.22 3.37 -1.40
N GLU A 55 2.75 3.10 -2.60
CA GLU A 55 2.35 3.72 -3.85
C GLU A 55 1.52 2.73 -4.66
N ILE A 56 0.37 3.17 -5.18
CA ILE A 56 -0.51 2.36 -6.03
C ILE A 56 -0.79 3.14 -7.31
N LEU A 57 -0.39 2.56 -8.44
CA LEU A 57 -0.69 3.09 -9.76
C LEU A 57 -2.07 2.60 -10.21
N ALA A 58 -2.74 3.41 -11.03
CA ALA A 58 -4.13 3.19 -11.46
C ALA A 58 -5.08 2.89 -10.29
N TYR A 59 -4.92 3.63 -9.17
CA TYR A 59 -5.60 3.33 -7.91
C TYR A 59 -7.12 3.23 -8.01
N GLU A 60 -7.75 3.99 -8.91
CA GLU A 60 -9.20 3.95 -9.15
C GLU A 60 -9.71 2.60 -9.64
N LYS A 61 -8.85 1.77 -10.24
CA LYS A 61 -9.20 0.41 -10.65
C LYS A 61 -9.18 -0.60 -9.51
N TYR A 62 -8.44 -0.28 -8.45
CA TYR A 62 -8.13 -1.23 -7.38
C TYR A 62 -8.80 -0.86 -6.07
N PHE A 63 -9.21 0.38 -5.85
CA PHE A 63 -9.93 0.75 -4.64
C PHE A 63 -11.44 0.56 -4.76
N SER A 64 -12.06 0.19 -3.64
CA SER A 64 -13.51 0.17 -3.52
C SER A 64 -14.08 1.59 -3.60
N GLU A 65 -15.36 1.70 -3.94
CA GLU A 65 -16.07 2.98 -3.97
C GLU A 65 -15.96 3.72 -2.62
N ASP A 66 -16.05 2.99 -1.51
CA ASP A 66 -15.91 3.55 -0.16
C ASP A 66 -14.52 4.15 0.09
N MET A 67 -13.47 3.45 -0.36
CA MET A 67 -12.11 3.96 -0.20
C MET A 67 -11.88 5.18 -1.10
N LEU A 68 -12.36 5.15 -2.34
CA LEU A 68 -12.33 6.32 -3.23
C LEU A 68 -13.08 7.50 -2.62
N HIS A 69 -14.26 7.27 -2.04
CA HIS A 69 -15.00 8.31 -1.32
C HIS A 69 -14.22 8.91 -0.15
N LYS A 70 -13.50 8.09 0.63
CA LYS A 70 -12.63 8.59 1.72
C LYS A 70 -11.50 9.48 1.19
N LEU A 71 -11.01 9.21 -0.03
CA LEU A 71 -9.92 9.96 -0.67
C LEU A 71 -10.41 11.25 -1.36
N THR A 72 -11.71 11.41 -1.61
CA THR A 72 -12.28 12.56 -2.36
C THR A 72 -12.25 13.91 -1.63
N GLY A 73 -11.69 13.99 -0.42
CA GLY A 73 -11.50 15.25 0.31
C GLY A 73 -10.50 16.24 -0.34
N GLY A 74 -9.74 15.80 -1.34
CA GLY A 74 -8.74 16.58 -2.06
C GLY A 74 -7.62 15.70 -2.63
N THR A 75 -6.61 16.31 -3.25
CA THR A 75 -5.41 15.60 -3.73
C THR A 75 -4.43 15.27 -2.61
N ALA A 76 -4.69 15.69 -1.38
CA ALA A 76 -3.95 15.28 -0.21
C ALA A 76 -4.85 15.35 1.03
N GLY A 77 -4.58 14.50 2.01
CA GLY A 77 -5.32 14.46 3.25
C GLY A 77 -4.81 13.38 4.19
N ASN A 78 -5.62 13.04 5.19
CA ASN A 78 -5.35 11.93 6.10
C ASN A 78 -6.48 10.91 6.02
N VAL A 79 -6.14 9.63 6.12
CA VAL A 79 -7.07 8.52 6.11
C VAL A 79 -6.70 7.51 7.19
N THR A 80 -7.71 6.98 7.87
CA THR A 80 -7.50 5.89 8.83
C THR A 80 -7.60 4.56 8.11
N LEU A 81 -6.52 3.79 8.14
CA LEU A 81 -6.44 2.41 7.66
C LEU A 81 -6.39 1.44 8.84
N LEU A 82 -7.00 0.26 8.72
CA LEU A 82 -6.94 -0.77 9.76
C LEU A 82 -5.62 -1.54 9.63
N PHE A 83 -4.89 -1.68 10.73
CA PHE A 83 -3.70 -2.53 10.81
C PHE A 83 -3.96 -3.69 11.77
N LEU A 84 -3.90 -4.93 11.28
CA LEU A 84 -4.19 -6.13 12.05
C LEU A 84 -3.42 -7.33 11.48
N ASN A 85 -2.70 -8.07 12.34
CA ASN A 85 -1.90 -9.25 11.97
C ASN A 85 -1.00 -8.96 10.76
N ASP A 86 -0.19 -7.91 10.86
CA ASP A 86 0.78 -7.49 9.84
C ASP A 86 0.17 -7.04 8.50
N ARG A 87 -1.15 -6.88 8.45
CA ARG A 87 -1.89 -6.42 7.27
C ARG A 87 -2.45 -5.03 7.44
N LEU A 88 -2.20 -4.19 6.45
CA LEU A 88 -2.81 -2.88 6.30
C LEU A 88 -4.00 -2.95 5.33
N TYR A 89 -5.21 -2.72 5.83
CA TYR A 89 -6.45 -2.83 5.07
C TYR A 89 -6.90 -1.48 4.51
N PHE A 90 -7.34 -1.48 3.24
CA PHE A 90 -7.84 -0.32 2.49
C PHE A 90 -9.37 -0.22 2.50
N GLY A 91 -10.00 -0.66 3.58
CA GLY A 91 -11.46 -0.73 3.72
C GLY A 91 -11.87 -1.36 5.05
N GLU A 92 -13.17 -1.63 5.21
CA GLU A 92 -13.58 -2.61 6.22
C GLU A 92 -12.98 -3.97 5.82
N ALA A 93 -12.51 -4.75 6.79
CA ALA A 93 -11.99 -6.09 6.52
C ALA A 93 -13.15 -6.97 6.04
N GLU A 94 -13.41 -6.95 4.74
CA GLU A 94 -14.48 -7.74 4.17
C GLU A 94 -14.15 -9.22 4.38
N SER A 95 -15.11 -9.97 4.92
CA SER A 95 -15.06 -11.42 5.03
C SER A 95 -15.18 -12.13 3.67
N GLY A 96 -14.83 -11.45 2.57
CA GLY A 96 -14.85 -11.98 1.23
C GLY A 96 -13.75 -13.02 1.03
N SER A 97 -13.98 -13.96 0.13
CA SER A 97 -12.96 -14.92 -0.29
C SER A 97 -11.83 -14.17 -1.01
N VAL A 98 -10.63 -14.23 -0.46
CA VAL A 98 -9.40 -13.80 -1.15
C VAL A 98 -9.26 -14.59 -2.44
N GLU A 99 -9.13 -13.90 -3.57
CA GLU A 99 -8.98 -14.57 -4.88
C GLU A 99 -7.51 -14.57 -5.32
N LYS A 100 -6.81 -13.45 -5.14
CA LYS A 100 -5.48 -13.26 -5.70
C LYS A 100 -4.52 -12.59 -4.72
N GLU A 101 -3.35 -13.22 -4.58
CA GLU A 101 -2.21 -12.69 -3.85
C GLU A 101 -1.09 -12.33 -4.83
N ILE A 102 -0.52 -11.14 -4.68
CA ILE A 102 0.58 -10.64 -5.50
C ILE A 102 1.76 -10.33 -4.59
N LEU A 103 2.84 -11.09 -4.78
CA LEU A 103 4.09 -10.87 -4.05
C LEU A 103 4.84 -9.66 -4.61
N LEU A 104 5.31 -8.83 -3.69
CA LEU A 104 6.18 -7.70 -3.93
C LEU A 104 7.57 -8.01 -3.41
N ARG A 105 8.59 -7.75 -4.22
CA ARG A 105 9.99 -8.06 -3.90
C ARG A 105 10.91 -6.92 -4.29
N SER A 106 12.10 -6.91 -3.70
CA SER A 106 13.21 -6.08 -4.16
C SER A 106 14.36 -6.96 -4.65
N THR A 107 15.19 -6.43 -5.53
CA THR A 107 16.48 -7.04 -5.86
C THR A 107 17.57 -6.67 -4.85
N LEU A 108 17.26 -5.76 -3.92
CA LEU A 108 18.19 -5.20 -2.93
C LEU A 108 18.04 -5.83 -1.54
N SER A 109 17.01 -6.63 -1.30
CA SER A 109 16.70 -7.24 0.00
C SER A 109 15.89 -8.52 -0.14
N ASP A 110 15.95 -9.40 0.86
CA ASP A 110 15.11 -10.60 0.97
C ASP A 110 13.70 -10.33 1.56
N LEU A 111 13.34 -9.05 1.79
CA LEU A 111 12.01 -8.67 2.26
C LEU A 111 10.95 -8.95 1.20
N GLU A 112 9.78 -9.39 1.66
CA GLU A 112 8.61 -9.65 0.84
C GLU A 112 7.38 -9.00 1.48
N ALA A 113 6.54 -8.39 0.64
CA ALA A 113 5.18 -7.97 1.00
C ALA A 113 4.19 -8.67 0.07
N CYS A 114 2.93 -8.75 0.46
CA CYS A 114 1.90 -9.38 -0.34
C CYS A 114 0.67 -8.48 -0.45
N CYS A 115 0.30 -8.13 -1.68
CA CYS A 115 -0.97 -7.47 -1.96
C CYS A 115 -2.08 -8.51 -2.07
N ILE A 116 -3.16 -8.31 -1.33
CA ILE A 116 -4.32 -9.20 -1.26
C ILE A 116 -5.49 -8.55 -2.00
N PHE A 117 -5.97 -9.22 -3.03
CA PHE A 117 -7.09 -8.76 -3.86
C PHE A 117 -8.33 -9.64 -3.69
N SER A 118 -9.50 -8.99 -3.73
CA SER A 118 -10.80 -9.66 -3.80
C SER A 118 -11.02 -10.30 -5.18
N ASP A 119 -12.10 -11.08 -5.29
CA ASP A 119 -12.58 -11.68 -6.54
C ASP A 119 -13.02 -10.67 -7.61
N GLN A 120 -13.24 -9.42 -7.20
CA GLN A 120 -13.57 -8.30 -8.07
C GLN A 120 -12.33 -7.52 -8.51
N GLY A 121 -11.13 -7.92 -8.07
CA GLY A 121 -9.89 -7.21 -8.34
C GLY A 121 -9.67 -5.98 -7.48
N THR A 122 -10.39 -5.83 -6.36
CA THR A 122 -10.21 -4.75 -5.39
C THR A 122 -9.04 -5.08 -4.46
N LEU A 123 -8.12 -4.14 -4.24
CA LEU A 123 -7.06 -4.24 -3.23
C LEU A 123 -7.69 -4.16 -1.84
N VAL A 124 -7.70 -5.29 -1.13
CA VAL A 124 -8.26 -5.41 0.22
C VAL A 124 -7.22 -5.00 1.25
N ALA A 125 -6.01 -5.54 1.13
CA ALA A 125 -4.94 -5.30 2.08
C ALA A 125 -3.55 -5.46 1.47
N VAL A 126 -2.56 -4.92 2.16
CA VAL A 126 -1.14 -5.25 1.96
C VAL A 126 -0.64 -5.90 3.23
N GLU A 127 -0.21 -7.16 3.14
CA GLU A 127 0.56 -7.84 4.17
C GLU A 127 2.01 -7.37 4.11
N LEU A 128 2.49 -6.85 5.22
CA LEU A 128 3.84 -6.34 5.39
C LEU A 128 4.72 -7.43 5.99
N PRO A 129 6.03 -7.45 5.71
CA PRO A 129 6.93 -8.44 6.29
C PRO A 129 6.91 -8.38 7.83
N GLU A 130 6.98 -9.52 8.51
CA GLU A 130 7.01 -9.59 10.00
C GLU A 130 8.14 -8.75 10.64
N ALA A 131 9.20 -8.47 9.88
CA ALA A 131 10.32 -7.64 10.30
C ALA A 131 9.99 -6.13 10.38
N VAL A 132 8.76 -5.72 10.03
CA VAL A 132 8.37 -4.31 9.95
C VAL A 132 8.04 -3.75 11.34
N HIS A 133 8.68 -2.63 11.65
CA HIS A 133 8.41 -1.86 12.86
C HIS A 133 7.64 -0.58 12.50
N PHE A 134 6.58 -0.25 13.26
CA PHE A 134 5.79 0.98 13.14
C PHE A 134 6.26 2.05 14.13
#